data_AF-A0A4Y6I8I0-F1
#
_entry.id   AF-A0A4Y6I8I0-F1
#
_cell.length_a   1.000
_cell.length_b   1.000
_cell.length_c   1.000
_cell.angle_alpha   90.00
_cell.angle_beta   90.00
_cell.angle_gamma   90.00
#
_symmetry.space_group_name_H-M   'P 1'
#
loop_
_entity.id
_entity.type
_entity.pdbx_description
1 polymer ?
#
loop_
_entity_poly.entity_id
_entity_poly.type
_entity_poly.pdbx_seq_one_letter_code
_entity_poly.pdbx_strand_id
1 'polypeptide(L)' 'MYKYKAKLVSNGELIAQANTLDELEGLIKGFRRGQKHGLHTKGNEKIEVVHVERNHLEGKRASKEVVLKTV' A
#
# COMPACT_ATOMS: atom_id res chain seq x y z
N MET A 1 -7.14 -3.27 11.95
CA MET A 1 -5.88 -2.69 11.42
C MET A 1 -5.63 -3.36 10.10
N TYR A 2 -5.39 -2.57 9.06
CA TYR A 2 -5.18 -3.10 7.70
C TYR A 2 -3.93 -3.97 7.65
N LYS A 3 -4.06 -5.14 7.03
CA LYS A 3 -2.98 -6.12 6.87
C LYS A 3 -2.02 -5.74 5.73
N TYR A 4 -2.47 -4.94 4.78
CA TYR A 4 -1.68 -4.53 3.63
C TYR A 4 -1.75 -3.03 3.42
N LYS A 5 -0.64 -2.46 2.97
CA LYS A 5 -0.48 -1.03 2.69
C LYS A 5 0.21 -0.88 1.33
N ALA A 6 -0.20 0.12 0.58
CA ALA A 6 0.50 0.56 -0.63
C ALA A 6 1.13 1.93 -0.36
N LYS A 7 2.41 2.08 -0.67
CA LYS A 7 3.16 3.32 -0.49
C LYS A 7 3.88 3.72 -1.78
N LEU A 8 4.04 5.01 -2.02
CA LEU A 8 4.90 5.50 -3.10
C LEU A 8 6.37 5.33 -2.70
N VAL A 9 7.19 4.82 -3.62
CA VAL A 9 8.63 4.62 -3.40
C VAL A 9 9.36 5.95 -3.26
N SER A 10 8.87 7.00 -3.92
CA SER A 10 9.53 8.31 -4.01
C SER A 10 9.57 9.04 -2.66
N ASN A 11 8.48 9.01 -1.91
CA ASN A 11 8.26 9.84 -0.73
C ASN A 11 7.66 9.06 0.45
N GLY A 12 7.38 7.76 0.29
CA GLY A 12 6.78 6.92 1.32
C GLY A 12 5.31 7.20 1.60
N GLU A 13 4.65 8.01 0.77
CA GLU A 13 3.24 8.40 0.96
C GLU A 13 2.32 7.20 0.79
N LEU A 14 1.37 7.09 1.70
CA LEU A 14 0.49 5.95 1.78
C LEU A 14 -0.75 6.20 0.91
N ILE A 15 -0.88 5.44 -0.18
CA ILE A 15 -1.94 5.65 -1.19
C ILE A 15 -3.16 4.76 -0.98
N ALA A 16 -2.98 3.59 -0.36
CA ALA A 16 -4.06 2.65 -0.11
C ALA A 16 -3.77 1.73 1.08
N GLN A 17 -4.82 1.28 1.78
CA GLN A 17 -4.76 0.29 2.84
C GLN A 17 -5.89 -0.71 2.65
N ALA A 18 -5.61 -2.00 2.87
CA ALA A 18 -6.60 -3.06 2.73
C ALA A 18 -6.33 -4.24 3.66
N ASN A 19 -7.34 -5.10 3.85
CA ASN A 19 -7.19 -6.32 4.65
C ASN A 19 -6.78 -7.53 3.80
N THR A 20 -6.98 -7.46 2.49
CA THR A 20 -6.58 -8.48 1.51
C THR A 20 -5.71 -7.87 0.42
N LEU A 21 -4.94 -8.71 -0.29
CA LEU A 21 -4.13 -8.26 -1.43
C LEU A 21 -4.98 -7.82 -2.61
N ASP A 22 -6.06 -8.55 -2.91
CA ASP A 22 -6.94 -8.25 -4.05
C ASP A 22 -7.61 -6.89 -3.92
N GLU A 23 -8.10 -6.56 -2.73
CA GLU A 23 -8.63 -5.22 -2.43
C GLU A 23 -7.57 -4.15 -2.64
N LEU A 24 -6.34 -4.38 -2.15
CA LEU A 24 -5.25 -3.42 -2.29
C LEU A 24 -4.91 -3.18 -3.77
N GLU A 25 -4.86 -4.24 -4.57
CA GLU A 25 -4.60 -4.14 -6.00
C GLU A 25 -5.70 -3.37 -6.74
N GLY A 26 -6.97 -3.59 -6.37
CA GLY A 26 -8.09 -2.80 -6.88
C GLY A 26 -7.92 -1.32 -6.58
N LEU A 27 -7.53 -0.97 -5.35
CA LEU A 27 -7.28 0.40 -4.93
C LEU A 27 -6.07 1.02 -5.66
N ILE A 28 -4.98 0.27 -5.84
CA ILE A 28 -3.80 0.72 -6.61
C ILE A 28 -4.17 1.01 -8.07
N LYS A 29 -4.97 0.14 -8.70
CA LYS A 29 -5.49 0.37 -10.06
C LYS A 29 -6.37 1.63 -10.10
N GLY A 30 -7.22 1.83 -9.09
CA GLY A 30 -8.03 3.04 -8.93
C GLY A 30 -7.17 4.30 -8.83
N PHE A 31 -6.14 4.28 -7.98
CA PHE A 31 -5.17 5.37 -7.86
C PHE A 31 -4.49 5.67 -9.20
N ARG A 32 -3.96 4.67 -9.91
CA ARG A 32 -3.35 4.88 -11.24
C ARG A 32 -4.34 5.50 -12.24
N ARG A 33 -5.62 5.11 -12.20
CA ARG A 33 -6.67 5.71 -13.04
C ARG A 33 -7.02 7.14 -12.60
N GLY A 34 -6.89 7.47 -11.32
CA GLY A 34 -7.11 8.82 -10.79
C GLY A 34 -6.24 9.87 -11.46
N GLN A 35 -5.05 9.50 -11.94
CA GLN A 35 -4.21 10.38 -12.74
C GLN A 35 -4.88 10.79 -14.07
N LYS A 36 -5.56 9.86 -14.75
CA LYS A 36 -6.30 10.16 -15.99
C LYS A 36 -7.45 11.15 -15.75
N HIS A 37 -7.98 11.16 -14.52
CA HIS A 37 -9.04 12.09 -14.10
C HIS A 37 -8.49 13.40 -13.49
N GLY A 38 -7.17 13.62 -13.49
CA GLY A 38 -6.54 14.83 -12.97
C GLY A 38 -6.51 14.94 -11.44
N LEU A 39 -6.78 13.85 -10.71
CA LEU A 39 -6.79 13.85 -9.24
C LEU A 39 -5.39 13.99 -8.62
N HIS A 40 -4.36 13.52 -9.33
CA HIS A 40 -2.95 13.70 -9.00
C HIS A 40 -2.09 13.46 -10.25
N THR A 41 -0.82 13.87 -10.21
CA THR A 41 0.13 13.67 -11.31
C THR A 41 1.02 12.43 -11.15
N LYS A 42 0.91 11.74 -10.01
CA LYS A 42 1.78 10.63 -9.57
C LYS A 42 1.53 9.27 -10.25
N GLY A 43 1.00 9.26 -11.48
CA GLY A 43 0.58 8.03 -12.16
C GLY A 43 1.72 7.06 -12.54
N ASN A 44 2.93 7.60 -12.73
CA ASN A 44 4.12 6.86 -13.13
C ASN A 44 5.03 6.49 -11.95
N GLU A 45 4.68 6.86 -10.73
CA GLU A 45 5.48 6.54 -9.57
C GLU A 45 5.39 5.03 -9.26
N LYS A 46 6.52 4.49 -8.78
CA LYS A 46 6.58 3.11 -8.30
C LYS A 46 5.85 3.01 -6.97
N ILE A 47 5.12 1.93 -6.79
CA ILE A 47 4.28 1.66 -5.62
C ILE A 47 4.80 0.39 -4.94
N GLU A 48 5.18 0.51 -3.68
CA GLU A 48 5.51 -0.63 -2.82
C GLU A 48 4.27 -1.17 -2.12
N VAL A 49 4.09 -2.48 -2.21
CA VAL A 49 3.08 -3.22 -1.43
C VAL A 49 3.76 -3.80 -0.21
N VAL A 50 3.25 -3.42 0.96
CA VAL A 50 3.78 -3.80 2.27
C VAL A 50 2.75 -4.63 3.02
N HIS A 51 3.13 -5.83 3.46
CA HIS A 51 2.38 -6.61 4.43
C HIS A 51 2.76 -6.20 5.85
N VAL A 52 1.77 -5.96 6.68
CA VAL A 52 1.97 -5.70 8.10
C VAL A 52 1.65 -6.97 8.85
N GLU A 53 2.70 -7.72 9.15
CA GLU A 53 2.61 -8.91 9.99
C GLU A 53 2.50 -8.46 11.44
N ARG A 54 1.42 -8.86 12.11
CA ARG A 54 1.34 -8.77 13.56
C ARG A 54 1.77 -10.08 14.16
N ASN A 55 2.76 -10.02 15.05
CA ASN A 55 2.97 -11.09 15.99
C ASN A 55 1.84 -11.03 17.04
N HIS A 56 0.91 -11.99 16.99
CA HIS A 56 -0.25 -12.03 17.90
C HIS A 56 0.17 -12.10 19.38
N LEU A 57 1.39 -12.58 19.65
CA LEU A 57 1.93 -12.78 21.00
C LEU A 57 2.52 -11.49 21.63
N GLU A 58 3.03 -10.55 20.83
CA GLU A 58 3.80 -9.39 21.34
C GLU A 58 3.07 -8.04 21.22
N GLY A 59 1.82 -8.04 20.75
CA GLY A 59 0.98 -6.85 20.66
C GLY A 59 1.43 -5.84 19.59
N LYS A 60 0.84 -4.64 19.61
CA LYS A 60 0.99 -3.61 18.55
C LYS A 60 2.44 -3.16 18.28
N ARG A 61 3.34 -3.27 19.27
CA ARG A 61 4.72 -2.77 19.18
C ARG A 61 5.66 -3.66 18.37
N ALA A 62 5.28 -4.92 18.13
CA ALA A 62 6.06 -5.88 17.33
C ALA A 62 5.47 -6.09 15.92
N SER A 63 4.87 -5.05 15.35
CA SER A 63 4.35 -5.13 13.97
C SER A 63 5.53 -5.05 13.01
N LYS A 64 5.83 -6.12 12.26
CA LYS A 64 6.89 -6.13 11.25
C LYS A 64 6.30 -5.75 9.90
N GLU A 65 6.87 -4.73 9.26
CA GLU A 65 6.51 -4.36 7.89
C GLU A 65 7.41 -5.12 6.92
N VAL A 66 6.80 -5.92 6.04
CA VAL A 66 7.49 -6.71 5.02
C VAL A 66 7.07 -6.20 3.65
N VAL A 67 8.04 -5.75 2.84
CA VAL A 67 7.78 -5.37 1.45
C VAL A 67 7.57 -6.66 0.65
N LEU A 68 6.38 -6.82 0.06
CA LEU A 68 6.03 -7.99 -0.74
C LEU A 68 6.42 -7.82 -2.20
N LYS A 69 6.19 -6.63 -2.77
CA LYS A 69 6.48 -6.34 -4.18
C LYS A 69 6.50 -4.83 -4.44
N THR A 70 7.20 -4.45 -5.51
CA THR A 70 7.17 -3.09 -6.08
C THR A 70 6.49 -3.16 -7.45
N VAL A 71 5.54 -2.25 -7.70
CA VAL A 71 4.68 -2.21 -8.90
C VAL A 71 4.75 -0.85 -9.58
#